data_AF-A0A518RKE9-F1
#
_entry.id   AF-A0A518RKE9-F1
#
_cell.length_a   1.000
_cell.length_b   1.000
_cell.length_c   1.000
_cell.angle_alpha   90.00
_cell.angle_beta   90.00
_cell.angle_gamma   90.00
#
_symmetry.space_group_name_H-M   'P 1'
#
loop_
_entity.id
_entity.type
_entity.pdbx_description
1 polymer ?
#
loop_
_entity_poly.entity_id
_entity_poly.type
_entity_poly.pdbx_seq_one_letter_code
_entity_poly.pdbx_strand_id
1 'polypeptide(L)'
;MHLFPPASCPRLVVKIGSALLVDGDGAIRRDWLEGIAADIAARLGAGQQVAVVSSGAIALGARRLNLPKGGRASLEDAQAAAATGQIALSQVWAEMLAANDLTAAQMLVTLDDLEDRRRYLNAAATLGRLLSLGVVPIINENDSVATAEIRFGDNDRLAARVAQAADAHGVVLLSDVDGLYDRNPALPDAVHIPVVDRIDGRIEGMADRGSASGMGSGGMVSKIEAARIAASAGVSLAIASGRIDRPLSTDARHTIFLPEKRTRARKAWLAGRLTAKGSITIDAGAALALTEGRSLLAIGATGVRGMFFRGDLVTIEGPNGPIARGLSEYDAADAQAILGTRSEDQGALLGYAPRAALVHRDHLVML
;
A
#
# COMPACT_ATOMS: atom_id res chain seq x y z
N MET A 1 21.24 -7.08 -11.36
CA MET A 1 19.88 -7.15 -11.97
C MET A 1 19.03 -6.10 -11.28
N HIS A 2 18.32 -5.24 -12.01
CA HIS A 2 17.53 -4.17 -11.37
C HIS A 2 16.55 -4.75 -10.34
N LEU A 3 16.52 -4.17 -9.15
CA LEU A 3 15.58 -4.54 -8.09
C LEU A 3 14.14 -4.34 -8.59
N PHE A 4 13.31 -5.37 -8.48
CA PHE A 4 11.92 -5.39 -8.94
C PHE A 4 11.75 -4.95 -10.41
N PRO A 5 12.25 -5.74 -11.38
CA PRO A 5 12.15 -5.37 -12.79
C PRO A 5 10.69 -5.41 -13.26
N PRO A 6 10.27 -4.52 -14.18
CA PRO A 6 8.87 -4.40 -14.64
C PRO A 6 8.22 -5.73 -15.04
N ALA A 7 8.95 -6.58 -15.77
CA ALA A 7 8.42 -7.84 -16.30
C ALA A 7 7.97 -8.84 -15.21
N SER A 8 8.65 -8.87 -14.05
CA SER A 8 8.31 -9.77 -12.94
C SER A 8 7.66 -9.06 -11.76
N CYS A 9 7.62 -7.73 -11.79
CA CYS A 9 7.00 -6.89 -10.78
C CYS A 9 6.13 -5.81 -11.45
N PRO A 10 4.97 -6.14 -12.03
CA PRO A 10 4.15 -5.16 -12.76
C PRO A 10 3.67 -3.97 -11.92
N ARG A 11 3.63 -4.12 -10.59
CA ARG A 11 3.19 -3.07 -9.67
C ARG A 11 4.12 -2.99 -8.46
N LEU A 12 4.68 -1.80 -8.23
CA LEU A 12 5.70 -1.52 -7.22
C LEU A 12 5.26 -0.38 -6.30
N VAL A 13 5.44 -0.58 -4.99
CA VAL A 13 5.34 0.52 -4.01
C VAL A 13 6.74 0.96 -3.61
N VAL A 14 7.02 2.25 -3.67
CA VAL A 14 8.30 2.86 -3.29
C VAL A 14 8.09 3.70 -2.04
N LYS A 15 8.73 3.35 -0.94
CA LYS A 15 8.68 4.16 0.29
C LYS A 15 9.91 5.03 0.38
N ILE A 16 9.69 6.32 0.65
CA ILE A 16 10.74 7.32 0.84
C ILE A 16 10.62 7.90 2.26
N GLY A 17 11.66 7.68 3.07
CA GLY A 17 11.75 8.23 4.42
C GLY A 17 12.08 9.72 4.44
N SER A 18 11.71 10.40 5.53
CA SER A 18 11.93 11.85 5.67
C SER A 18 13.40 12.24 5.60
N ALA A 19 14.31 11.40 6.13
CA ALA A 19 15.75 11.64 6.11
C ALA A 19 16.38 11.60 4.71
N LEU A 20 15.70 11.01 3.73
CA LEU A 20 16.15 11.01 2.33
C LEU A 20 15.65 12.24 1.57
N LEU A 21 14.43 12.67 1.90
CA LEU A 21 13.73 13.74 1.17
C LEU A 21 14.05 15.13 1.70
N VAL A 22 14.23 15.27 3.01
CA VAL A 22 14.45 16.53 3.70
C VAL A 22 15.87 16.53 4.27
N ASP A 23 16.65 17.56 3.94
CA ASP A 23 18.01 17.73 4.46
C ASP A 23 18.03 18.21 5.92
N GLY A 24 19.24 18.33 6.49
CA GLY A 24 19.44 18.78 7.87
C GLY A 24 18.94 20.21 8.14
N ASP A 25 18.87 21.05 7.11
CA ASP A 25 18.35 22.42 7.21
C ASP A 25 16.82 22.45 7.11
N GLY A 26 16.18 21.32 6.78
CA GLY A 26 14.73 21.21 6.63
C GLY A 26 14.24 21.59 5.23
N ALA A 27 15.11 21.64 4.22
CA ALA A 27 14.75 21.86 2.82
C ALA A 27 14.61 20.52 2.07
N ILE A 28 13.80 20.52 1.00
CA ILE A 28 13.64 19.34 0.16
C ILE A 28 14.88 19.19 -0.73
N ARG A 29 15.45 17.98 -0.76
CA ARG A 29 16.52 17.60 -1.68
C ARG A 29 15.98 17.42 -3.11
N ARG A 30 15.72 18.54 -3.79
CA ARG A 30 15.08 18.57 -5.12
C ARG A 30 15.84 17.77 -6.16
N ASP A 31 17.16 17.91 -6.26
CA ASP A 31 17.99 17.21 -7.25
C ASP A 31 17.89 15.67 -7.08
N TRP A 32 17.87 15.20 -5.83
CA TRP A 32 17.68 13.78 -5.54
C TRP A 32 16.26 13.31 -5.92
N LEU A 33 15.26 14.14 -5.63
CA LEU A 33 13.87 13.84 -5.98
C LEU A 33 13.62 13.85 -7.49
N GLU A 34 14.34 14.68 -8.25
CA GLU A 34 14.34 14.67 -9.72
C GLU A 34 14.87 13.34 -10.25
N GLY A 35 15.96 12.82 -9.67
CA GLY A 35 16.47 11.48 -9.97
C GLY A 35 15.46 10.37 -9.71
N ILE A 36 14.70 10.46 -8.61
CA ILE A 36 13.58 9.55 -8.31
C ILE A 36 12.45 9.68 -9.34
N ALA A 37 12.06 10.90 -9.72
CA ALA A 37 11.01 11.13 -10.70
C ALA A 37 11.39 10.56 -12.08
N ALA A 38 12.65 10.73 -12.50
CA ALA A 38 13.19 10.14 -13.72
C ALA A 38 13.21 8.60 -13.67
N ASP A 39 13.52 8.02 -12.51
CA ASP A 39 13.44 6.58 -12.28
C ASP A 39 12.01 6.04 -12.36
N ILE A 40 11.04 6.75 -11.79
CA ILE A 40 9.62 6.42 -11.87
C ILE A 40 9.15 6.51 -13.34
N ALA A 41 9.52 7.56 -14.06
CA ALA A 41 9.19 7.75 -15.47
C ALA A 41 9.73 6.61 -16.35
N ALA A 42 10.99 6.20 -16.15
CA ALA A 42 11.56 5.08 -16.86
C ALA A 42 10.79 3.76 -16.60
N ARG A 43 10.36 3.54 -15.36
CA ARG A 43 9.57 2.35 -14.98
C ARG A 43 8.17 2.35 -15.58
N LEU A 44 7.48 3.49 -15.57
CA LEU A 44 6.18 3.65 -16.20
C LEU A 44 6.27 3.48 -17.72
N GLY A 45 7.31 4.04 -18.36
CA GLY A 45 7.58 3.84 -19.78
C GLY A 45 7.84 2.37 -20.15
N ALA A 46 8.31 1.56 -19.19
CA ALA A 46 8.46 0.11 -19.33
C ALA A 46 7.21 -0.70 -18.94
N GLY A 47 6.07 -0.05 -18.71
CA GLY A 47 4.79 -0.68 -18.39
C GLY A 47 4.58 -1.05 -16.92
N GLN A 48 5.47 -0.59 -16.01
CA GLN A 48 5.31 -0.83 -14.56
C GLN A 48 4.40 0.25 -13.95
N GLN A 49 3.49 -0.17 -13.07
CA GLN A 49 2.71 0.74 -12.24
C GLN A 49 3.46 1.04 -10.93
N VAL A 50 3.61 2.31 -10.58
CA VAL A 50 4.34 2.74 -9.37
C VAL A 50 3.46 3.60 -8.48
N ALA A 51 3.45 3.30 -7.19
CA ALA A 51 2.92 4.16 -6.13
C ALA A 51 4.03 4.54 -5.15
N VAL A 52 3.96 5.75 -4.60
CA VAL A 52 4.97 6.28 -3.69
C VAL A 52 4.36 6.51 -2.32
N VAL A 53 5.00 6.01 -1.26
CA VAL A 53 4.70 6.36 0.12
C VAL A 53 5.77 7.33 0.60
N SER A 54 5.43 8.62 0.72
CA SER A 54 6.40 9.68 1.01
C SER A 54 6.19 10.24 2.41
N SER A 55 7.23 10.17 3.25
CA SER A 55 7.29 10.94 4.50
C SER A 55 7.73 12.40 4.23
N GLY A 56 7.84 13.20 5.30
CA GLY A 56 8.51 14.52 5.28
C GLY A 56 7.60 15.72 5.55
N ALA A 57 6.28 15.54 5.53
CA ALA A 57 5.31 16.62 5.76
C ALA A 57 5.56 17.38 7.08
N ILE A 58 5.70 16.68 8.21
CA ILE A 58 5.94 17.31 9.51
C ILE A 58 7.20 18.18 9.51
N ALA A 59 8.32 17.66 8.99
CA ALA A 59 9.59 18.41 8.98
C ALA A 59 9.47 19.70 8.16
N LEU A 60 8.80 19.63 7.00
CA LEU A 60 8.57 20.79 6.13
C LEU A 60 7.65 21.82 6.77
N GLY A 61 6.55 21.38 7.38
CA GLY A 61 5.61 22.29 8.02
C GLY A 61 6.15 22.90 9.29
N ALA A 62 6.90 22.13 10.08
CA ALA A 62 7.56 22.63 11.29
C ALA A 62 8.47 23.83 10.99
N ARG A 63 9.26 23.74 9.93
CA ARG A 63 10.12 24.84 9.48
C ARG A 63 9.30 26.05 9.06
N ARG A 64 8.22 25.85 8.29
CA ARG A 64 7.34 26.94 7.83
C ARG A 64 6.62 27.65 8.97
N LEU A 65 6.26 26.91 10.01
CA LEU A 65 5.57 27.43 11.19
C LEU A 65 6.54 27.87 12.30
N ASN A 66 7.85 27.73 12.11
CA ASN A 66 8.88 27.95 13.15
C ASN A 66 8.63 27.17 14.45
N LEU A 67 8.12 25.93 14.33
CA LEU A 67 7.84 25.08 15.49
C LEU A 67 9.11 24.40 16.03
N PRO A 68 9.29 24.34 17.36
CA PRO A 68 10.47 23.74 17.97
C PRO A 68 10.52 22.22 17.76
N LYS A 69 11.70 21.62 17.96
CA LYS A 69 11.94 20.17 17.87
C LYS A 69 11.46 19.54 16.54
N GLY A 70 11.51 20.30 15.45
CA GLY A 70 11.04 19.84 14.14
C GLY A 70 9.55 19.54 14.11
N GLY A 71 8.75 20.30 14.88
CA GLY A 71 7.29 20.19 14.94
C GLY A 71 6.79 19.04 15.79
N ARG A 72 7.65 18.35 16.55
CA ARG A 72 7.26 17.23 17.42
C ARG A 72 7.38 17.56 18.91
N ALA A 73 7.21 18.83 19.28
CA ALA A 73 7.22 19.22 20.69
C ALA A 73 5.93 18.79 21.41
N SER A 74 4.80 18.75 20.71
CA SER A 74 3.55 18.13 21.13
C SER A 74 2.86 17.41 19.95
N LEU A 75 1.75 16.73 20.21
CA LEU A 75 0.93 16.12 19.16
C LEU A 75 0.31 17.20 18.27
N GLU A 76 -0.21 18.27 18.87
CA GLU A 76 -0.85 19.39 18.17
C GLU A 76 0.14 20.09 17.23
N ASP A 77 1.37 20.33 17.70
CA ASP A 77 2.45 20.85 16.87
C ASP A 77 2.72 19.94 15.67
N ALA A 78 2.73 18.63 15.88
CA ALA A 78 3.04 17.67 14.83
C ALA A 78 1.90 17.57 13.81
N GLN A 79 0.64 17.63 14.25
CA GLN A 79 -0.54 17.66 13.39
C GLN A 79 -0.61 18.97 12.58
N ALA A 80 -0.34 20.12 13.21
CA ALA A 80 -0.30 21.42 12.54
C ALA A 80 0.85 21.51 11.53
N ALA A 81 2.02 20.99 11.90
CA ALA A 81 3.16 20.85 11.00
C ALA A 81 2.84 19.91 9.83
N ALA A 82 2.23 18.75 10.08
CA ALA A 82 1.84 17.83 9.01
C ALA A 82 0.85 18.48 8.03
N ALA A 83 -0.21 19.13 8.53
CA ALA A 83 -1.19 19.81 7.70
C ALA A 83 -0.53 20.86 6.78
N THR A 84 0.36 21.68 7.37
CA THR A 84 1.05 22.76 6.64
C THR A 84 2.07 22.22 5.64
N GLY A 85 2.85 21.22 6.05
CA GLY A 85 3.92 20.66 5.22
C GLY A 85 3.42 19.69 4.15
N GLN A 86 2.25 19.07 4.33
CA GLN A 86 1.67 18.18 3.32
C GLN A 86 1.32 18.95 2.04
N ILE A 87 0.89 20.21 2.12
CA ILE A 87 0.70 21.07 0.95
C ILE A 87 2.03 21.25 0.21
N ALA A 88 3.11 21.55 0.94
CA ALA A 88 4.46 21.69 0.39
C ALA A 88 4.91 20.43 -0.35
N LEU A 89 4.78 19.30 0.34
CA LEU A 89 5.22 18.00 -0.13
C LEU A 89 4.48 17.61 -1.42
N SER A 90 3.16 17.80 -1.43
CA SER A 90 2.31 17.46 -2.57
C SER A 90 2.63 18.33 -3.78
N GLN A 91 2.87 19.63 -3.57
CA GLN A 91 3.26 20.54 -4.65
C GLN A 91 4.58 20.11 -5.29
N VAL A 92 5.60 19.80 -4.49
CA VAL A 92 6.91 19.40 -5.04
C VAL A 92 6.82 18.07 -5.78
N TRP A 93 6.09 17.09 -5.26
CA TRP A 93 5.86 15.84 -5.99
C TRP A 93 5.14 16.06 -7.32
N ALA A 94 4.11 16.91 -7.34
CA ALA A 94 3.40 17.24 -8.57
C ALA A 94 4.32 17.94 -9.59
N GLU A 95 5.17 18.88 -9.16
CA GLU A 95 6.17 19.55 -10.00
C GLU A 95 7.16 18.54 -10.62
N MET A 96 7.75 17.66 -9.80
CA MET A 96 8.78 16.71 -10.25
C MET A 96 8.24 15.66 -11.21
N LEU A 97 7.01 15.17 -10.97
CA LEU A 97 6.35 14.24 -11.86
C LEU A 97 5.88 14.91 -13.15
N ALA A 98 5.33 16.13 -13.07
CA ALA A 98 4.91 16.87 -14.26
C ALA A 98 6.07 17.19 -15.21
N ALA A 99 7.27 17.42 -14.69
CA ALA A 99 8.49 17.58 -15.51
C ALA A 99 8.83 16.34 -16.36
N ASN A 100 8.24 15.18 -16.05
CA ASN A 100 8.39 13.92 -16.79
C ASN A 100 7.06 13.48 -17.47
N ASP A 101 6.12 14.40 -17.69
CA ASP A 101 4.79 14.14 -18.26
C ASP A 101 3.95 13.13 -17.44
N LEU A 102 4.21 13.03 -16.13
CA LEU A 102 3.49 12.16 -15.22
C LEU A 102 2.51 12.95 -14.34
N THR A 103 1.31 12.40 -14.18
CA THR A 103 0.30 12.95 -13.27
C THR A 103 0.50 12.37 -11.87
N ALA A 104 0.59 13.25 -10.87
CA ALA A 104 0.55 12.86 -9.46
C ALA A 104 -0.91 12.83 -8.94
N ALA A 105 -1.24 11.91 -8.04
CA ALA A 105 -2.48 11.97 -7.27
C ALA A 105 -2.21 11.80 -5.78
N GLN A 106 -2.69 12.75 -4.98
CA GLN A 106 -2.56 12.67 -3.53
C GLN A 106 -3.55 11.68 -2.94
N MET A 107 -3.08 10.88 -2.00
CA MET A 107 -3.93 10.05 -1.14
C MET A 107 -3.43 10.14 0.30
N LEU A 108 -4.31 10.54 1.21
CA LEU A 108 -4.03 10.52 2.65
C LEU A 108 -4.86 9.42 3.29
N VAL A 109 -4.20 8.55 4.05
CA VAL A 109 -4.84 7.43 4.74
C VAL A 109 -4.25 7.30 6.13
N THR A 110 -4.98 6.69 7.03
CA THR A 110 -4.42 6.21 8.29
C THR A 110 -4.13 4.71 8.24
N LEU A 111 -3.26 4.19 9.10
CA LEU A 111 -3.14 2.74 9.30
C LEU A 111 -4.51 2.10 9.62
N ASP A 112 -5.32 2.75 10.44
CA ASP A 112 -6.67 2.31 10.80
C ASP A 112 -7.63 2.23 9.59
N ASP A 113 -7.43 3.07 8.57
CA ASP A 113 -8.19 2.99 7.31
C ASP A 113 -7.83 1.74 6.51
N LEU A 114 -6.60 1.23 6.64
CA LEU A 114 -6.12 0.04 5.94
C LEU A 114 -6.31 -1.25 6.75
N GLU A 115 -6.58 -1.14 8.06
CA GLU A 115 -6.92 -2.28 8.92
C GLU A 115 -8.43 -2.50 9.07
N ASP A 116 -9.23 -1.44 8.94
CA ASP A 116 -10.68 -1.57 8.81
C ASP A 116 -11.06 -2.05 7.41
N ARG A 117 -11.85 -3.11 7.33
CA ARG A 117 -12.20 -3.77 6.05
C ARG A 117 -12.99 -2.88 5.09
N ARG A 118 -13.92 -2.06 5.59
CA ARG A 118 -14.75 -1.20 4.74
C ARG A 118 -13.94 -0.04 4.17
N ARG A 119 -13.09 0.57 5.00
CA ARG A 119 -12.19 1.65 4.60
C ARG A 119 -11.08 1.14 3.69
N TYR A 120 -10.55 -0.05 3.98
CA TYR A 120 -9.58 -0.75 3.13
C TYR A 120 -10.11 -0.93 1.71
N LEU A 121 -11.35 -1.40 1.55
CA LEU A 121 -11.96 -1.58 0.22
C LEU A 121 -12.06 -0.27 -0.57
N ASN A 122 -12.36 0.85 0.10
CA ASN A 122 -12.37 2.16 -0.55
C ASN A 122 -10.96 2.58 -0.97
N ALA A 123 -9.98 2.42 -0.09
CA ALA A 123 -8.59 2.75 -0.38
C ALA A 123 -8.05 1.93 -1.55
N ALA A 124 -8.25 0.61 -1.53
CA ALA A 124 -7.85 -0.32 -2.59
C ALA A 124 -8.50 0.01 -3.93
N ALA A 125 -9.82 0.30 -3.96
CA ALA A 125 -10.54 0.65 -5.18
C ALA A 125 -10.00 1.96 -5.80
N THR A 126 -9.82 3.01 -4.99
CA THR A 126 -9.25 4.29 -5.45
C THR A 126 -7.84 4.10 -5.97
N LEU A 127 -6.99 3.40 -5.22
CA LEU A 127 -5.59 3.16 -5.59
C LEU A 127 -5.49 2.35 -6.89
N GLY A 128 -6.26 1.28 -7.02
CA GLY A 128 -6.36 0.48 -8.24
C GLY A 128 -6.83 1.30 -9.44
N ARG A 129 -7.81 2.19 -9.25
CA ARG A 129 -8.27 3.08 -10.32
C ARG A 129 -7.21 4.08 -10.76
N LEU A 130 -6.53 4.75 -9.83
CA LEU A 130 -5.44 5.69 -10.13
C LEU A 130 -4.33 5.00 -10.94
N LEU A 131 -3.87 3.83 -10.49
CA LEU A 131 -2.84 3.07 -11.19
C LEU A 131 -3.30 2.62 -12.59
N SER A 132 -4.58 2.25 -12.76
CA SER A 132 -5.14 1.90 -14.07
C SER A 132 -5.18 3.07 -15.06
N LEU A 133 -5.18 4.31 -14.56
CA LEU A 133 -5.16 5.53 -15.37
C LEU A 133 -3.74 5.99 -15.72
N GLY A 134 -2.70 5.26 -15.30
CA GLY A 134 -1.30 5.66 -15.49
C GLY A 134 -0.84 6.79 -14.58
N VAL A 135 -1.64 7.16 -13.59
CA VAL A 135 -1.30 8.17 -12.57
C VAL A 135 -0.34 7.56 -11.55
N VAL A 136 0.58 8.37 -11.00
CA VAL A 136 1.45 7.99 -9.88
C VAL A 136 0.82 8.46 -8.56
N PRO A 137 0.28 7.55 -7.73
CA PRO A 137 -0.26 7.91 -6.43
C PRO A 137 0.87 8.29 -5.48
N ILE A 138 0.73 9.42 -4.79
CA ILE A 138 1.60 9.90 -3.72
C ILE A 138 0.82 9.78 -2.41
N ILE A 139 1.15 8.75 -1.64
CA ILE A 139 0.51 8.38 -0.39
C ILE A 139 1.32 8.89 0.80
N ASN A 140 0.63 9.43 1.80
CA ASN A 140 1.21 9.69 3.12
C ASN A 140 0.16 9.39 4.21
N GLU A 141 0.63 9.23 5.45
CA GLU A 141 -0.25 9.12 6.61
C GLU A 141 -1.06 10.43 6.75
N ASN A 142 -2.34 10.32 7.09
CA ASN A 142 -3.18 11.47 7.41
C ASN A 142 -2.92 11.95 8.84
N ASP A 143 -1.69 12.41 9.09
CA ASP A 143 -1.19 12.81 10.41
C ASP A 143 -2.11 13.83 11.11
N SER A 144 -2.79 14.71 10.35
CA SER A 144 -3.67 15.75 10.91
C SER A 144 -4.91 15.24 11.62
N VAL A 145 -5.32 13.99 11.37
CA VAL A 145 -6.48 13.36 12.03
C VAL A 145 -6.12 12.05 12.71
N ALA A 146 -4.88 11.58 12.57
CA ALA A 146 -4.37 10.42 13.28
C ALA A 146 -4.33 10.72 14.78
N THR A 147 -4.99 9.87 15.57
CA THR A 147 -5.10 10.01 17.03
C THR A 147 -4.04 9.19 17.77
N ALA A 148 -3.42 8.21 17.11
CA ALA A 148 -2.25 7.53 17.63
C ALA A 148 -1.08 8.51 17.71
N GLU A 149 -0.22 8.36 18.73
CA GLU A 149 1.05 9.09 18.79
C GLU A 149 1.76 8.94 17.45
N ILE A 150 2.13 10.06 16.83
CA ILE A 150 2.82 10.05 15.53
C ILE A 150 4.16 9.33 15.72
N ARG A 151 4.21 8.07 15.31
CA ARG A 151 5.33 7.18 15.58
C ARG A 151 6.26 7.11 14.38
N PHE A 152 7.52 7.05 14.75
CA PHE A 152 8.63 6.88 13.86
C PHE A 152 8.65 5.47 13.27
N GLY A 153 8.70 5.36 11.93
CA GLY A 153 8.66 4.09 11.21
C GLY A 153 7.27 3.66 10.73
N ASP A 154 6.21 4.43 11.04
CA ASP A 154 4.84 4.09 10.61
C ASP A 154 4.71 4.03 9.09
N ASN A 155 5.42 4.89 8.36
CA ASN A 155 5.38 4.85 6.89
C ASN A 155 5.98 3.56 6.30
N ASP A 156 6.83 2.80 7.03
CA ASP A 156 7.29 1.49 6.56
C ASP A 156 6.11 0.50 6.56
N ARG A 157 5.34 0.48 7.66
CA ARG A 157 4.13 -0.35 7.79
C ARG A 157 3.04 0.09 6.84
N LEU A 158 2.85 1.42 6.72
CA LEU A 158 1.93 2.01 5.75
C LEU A 158 2.29 1.55 4.33
N ALA A 159 3.56 1.58 3.94
CA ALA A 159 3.98 1.12 2.62
C ALA A 159 3.64 -0.36 2.36
N ALA A 160 3.82 -1.23 3.37
CA ALA A 160 3.42 -2.63 3.26
C ALA A 160 1.89 -2.81 3.15
N ARG A 161 1.10 -2.01 3.89
CA ARG A 161 -0.38 -2.02 3.81
C ARG A 161 -0.90 -1.43 2.50
N VAL A 162 -0.29 -0.36 2.01
CA VAL A 162 -0.57 0.23 0.69
C VAL A 162 -0.25 -0.78 -0.41
N ALA A 163 0.85 -1.53 -0.29
CA ALA A 163 1.18 -2.58 -1.24
C ALA A 163 0.16 -3.72 -1.24
N GLN A 164 -0.36 -4.10 -0.07
CA GLN A 164 -1.48 -5.03 0.05
C GLN A 164 -2.74 -4.48 -0.64
N ALA A 165 -3.14 -3.25 -0.33
CA ALA A 165 -4.31 -2.59 -0.92
C ALA A 165 -4.17 -2.39 -2.44
N ALA A 166 -2.95 -2.18 -2.91
CA ALA A 166 -2.61 -2.04 -4.31
C ALA A 166 -2.47 -3.40 -5.02
N ASP A 167 -2.58 -4.56 -4.37
CA ASP A 167 -2.21 -5.85 -4.98
C ASP A 167 -0.81 -5.81 -5.65
N ALA A 168 0.14 -5.15 -4.99
CA ALA A 168 1.49 -4.96 -5.51
C ALA A 168 2.30 -6.26 -5.50
N HIS A 169 3.35 -6.31 -6.32
CA HIS A 169 4.26 -7.45 -6.41
C HIS A 169 5.52 -7.23 -5.57
N GLY A 170 5.91 -5.96 -5.42
CA GLY A 170 7.08 -5.55 -4.66
C GLY A 170 6.83 -4.27 -3.86
N VAL A 171 7.55 -4.15 -2.75
CA VAL A 171 7.74 -2.92 -1.99
C VAL A 171 9.23 -2.67 -1.87
N VAL A 172 9.70 -1.47 -2.17
CA VAL A 172 11.07 -1.06 -1.86
C VAL A 172 11.03 0.04 -0.79
N LEU A 173 11.66 -0.24 0.34
CA LEU A 173 11.91 0.73 1.39
C LEU A 173 13.27 1.38 1.13
N LEU A 174 13.25 2.59 0.57
CA LEU A 174 14.46 3.39 0.43
C LEU A 174 14.82 3.97 1.80
N SER A 175 16.02 3.62 2.29
CA SER A 175 16.53 4.04 3.60
C SER A 175 17.92 4.65 3.52
N ASP A 176 18.37 5.17 4.65
CA ASP A 176 19.77 5.50 4.94
C ASP A 176 20.69 4.28 5.09
N VAL A 177 20.13 3.07 5.26
CA VAL A 177 20.83 1.78 5.24
C VAL A 177 20.61 1.06 3.92
N ASP A 178 21.55 0.18 3.55
CA ASP A 178 21.55 -0.58 2.29
C ASP A 178 21.06 -2.03 2.45
N GLY A 179 20.54 -2.41 3.62
CA GLY A 179 20.02 -3.75 3.87
C GLY A 179 19.98 -4.12 5.35
N LEU A 180 19.68 -5.38 5.61
CA LEU A 180 19.77 -6.06 6.89
C LEU A 180 21.18 -6.67 7.04
N TYR A 181 21.70 -6.59 8.26
CA TYR A 181 22.96 -7.19 8.65
C TYR A 181 22.71 -8.15 9.81
N ASP A 182 23.59 -9.14 9.98
CA ASP A 182 23.52 -10.10 11.08
C ASP A 182 23.73 -9.49 12.47
N ARG A 183 24.27 -8.26 12.52
CA ARG A 183 24.49 -7.41 13.68
C ARG A 183 24.54 -5.94 13.25
N ASN A 184 24.74 -5.02 14.19
CA ASN A 184 24.87 -3.60 13.88
C ASN A 184 25.99 -3.37 12.84
N PRO A 185 25.70 -2.72 11.69
CA PRO A 185 26.67 -2.55 10.60
C PRO A 185 27.83 -1.62 10.95
N ALA A 186 27.77 -0.88 12.06
CA ALA A 186 28.90 -0.10 12.58
C ALA A 186 29.96 -0.98 13.27
N LEU A 187 29.65 -2.24 13.59
CA LEU A 187 30.60 -3.16 14.19
C LEU A 187 31.50 -3.81 13.13
N PRO A 188 32.78 -4.06 13.45
CA PRO A 188 33.65 -4.89 12.61
C PRO A 188 32.99 -6.25 12.32
N ASP A 189 33.25 -6.79 11.13
CA ASP A 189 32.79 -8.11 10.67
C ASP A 189 31.26 -8.27 10.54
N ALA A 190 30.47 -7.19 10.55
CA ALA A 190 29.04 -7.27 10.26
C ALA A 190 28.79 -7.80 8.83
N VAL A 191 28.00 -8.86 8.72
CA VAL A 191 27.73 -9.55 7.45
C VAL A 191 26.36 -9.14 6.93
N HIS A 192 26.33 -8.61 5.71
CA HIS A 192 25.10 -8.27 5.01
C HIS A 192 24.30 -9.52 4.64
N ILE A 193 22.98 -9.44 4.80
CA ILE A 193 22.04 -10.52 4.50
C ILE A 193 21.31 -10.16 3.19
N PRO A 194 21.66 -10.76 2.05
CA PRO A 194 21.07 -10.37 0.76
C PRO A 194 19.62 -10.85 0.58
N VAL A 195 19.27 -12.01 1.15
CA VAL A 195 17.96 -12.63 0.99
C VAL A 195 17.48 -13.17 2.33
N VAL A 196 16.21 -12.93 2.63
CA VAL A 196 15.50 -13.47 3.81
C VAL A 196 14.30 -14.26 3.31
N ASP A 197 14.40 -15.59 3.35
CA ASP A 197 13.33 -16.48 2.89
C ASP A 197 12.15 -16.53 3.86
N ARG A 198 12.43 -16.39 5.17
CA ARG A 198 11.43 -16.43 6.24
C ARG A 198 11.86 -15.54 7.39
N ILE A 199 10.91 -14.77 7.91
CA ILE A 199 11.12 -13.96 9.12
C ILE A 199 10.79 -14.82 10.34
N ASP A 200 11.84 -15.25 11.05
CA ASP A 200 11.74 -15.96 12.32
C ASP A 200 12.45 -15.19 13.45
N GLY A 201 12.47 -15.76 14.66
CA GLY A 201 13.06 -15.12 15.83
C GLY A 201 14.54 -14.76 15.67
N ARG A 202 15.29 -15.42 14.77
CA ARG A 202 16.67 -15.05 14.45
C ARG A 202 16.71 -13.74 13.66
N ILE A 203 15.89 -13.61 12.62
CA ILE A 203 15.80 -12.38 11.82
C ILE A 203 15.29 -11.23 12.68
N GLU A 204 14.29 -11.47 13.53
CA GLU A 204 13.79 -10.47 14.49
C GLU A 204 14.88 -10.03 15.47
N GLY A 205 15.71 -10.97 15.93
CA GLY A 205 16.83 -10.71 16.83
C GLY A 205 17.98 -9.91 16.21
N MET A 206 18.07 -9.85 14.87
CA MET A 206 19.06 -9.02 14.16
C MET A 206 18.67 -7.53 14.14
N ALA A 207 17.40 -7.22 14.42
CA ALA A 207 16.97 -5.85 14.60
C ALA A 207 17.57 -5.30 15.90
N ASP A 208 18.64 -4.52 15.79
CA ASP A 208 19.24 -3.86 16.94
C ASP A 208 18.17 -3.02 17.68
N ARG A 209 18.00 -3.26 18.98
CA ARG A 209 17.12 -2.46 19.84
C ARG A 209 17.80 -1.16 20.30
N GLY A 210 19.11 -1.01 20.06
CA GLY A 210 19.91 0.15 20.44
C GLY A 210 20.49 0.88 19.23
N SER A 211 19.69 1.65 18.50
CA SER A 211 20.25 2.55 17.49
C SER A 211 21.09 3.65 18.16
N ALA A 212 22.40 3.65 17.90
CA ALA A 212 23.38 4.62 18.44
C ALA A 212 23.27 6.05 17.85
N SER A 213 22.30 6.31 16.96
CA SER A 213 22.05 7.65 16.40
C SER A 213 20.75 8.20 16.97
N GLY A 214 20.85 9.07 17.98
CA GLY A 214 19.73 9.70 18.70
C GLY A 214 18.77 10.58 17.87
N MET A 215 18.63 10.37 16.57
CA MET A 215 17.65 11.05 15.69
C MET A 215 17.12 10.15 14.53
N GLY A 216 17.39 8.83 14.55
CA GLY A 216 17.07 7.87 13.47
C GLY A 216 15.83 6.97 13.66
N SER A 217 14.85 7.37 14.45
CA SER A 217 13.44 7.54 14.05
C SER A 217 12.73 6.60 13.01
N GLY A 218 13.06 5.30 12.99
CA GLY A 218 12.33 4.25 12.23
C GLY A 218 13.24 3.07 11.89
N GLY A 219 13.75 2.39 12.93
CA GLY A 219 14.90 1.48 12.86
C GLY A 219 14.67 0.19 12.06
N MET A 220 15.60 -0.76 12.21
CA MET A 220 15.49 -2.06 11.52
C MET A 220 14.24 -2.85 11.97
N VAL A 221 13.77 -2.63 13.20
CA VAL A 221 12.54 -3.24 13.73
C VAL A 221 11.31 -2.93 12.87
N SER A 222 11.05 -1.64 12.55
CA SER A 222 9.89 -1.25 11.75
C SER A 222 9.96 -1.81 10.33
N LYS A 223 11.16 -1.90 9.76
CA LYS A 223 11.38 -2.47 8.43
C LYS A 223 11.11 -3.98 8.40
N ILE A 224 11.52 -4.71 9.43
CA ILE A 224 11.19 -6.15 9.58
C ILE A 224 9.69 -6.36 9.82
N GLU A 225 9.03 -5.49 10.58
CA GLU A 225 7.59 -5.53 10.76
C GLU A 225 6.84 -5.29 9.43
N ALA A 226 7.26 -4.28 8.66
CA ALA A 226 6.76 -4.04 7.31
C ALA A 226 7.01 -5.23 6.38
N ALA A 227 8.21 -5.83 6.45
CA ALA A 227 8.55 -7.04 5.70
C ALA A 227 7.61 -8.21 6.03
N ARG A 228 7.23 -8.37 7.31
CA ARG A 228 6.27 -9.40 7.73
C ARG A 228 4.88 -9.14 7.16
N ILE A 229 4.40 -7.89 7.23
CA ILE A 229 3.10 -7.50 6.65
C ILE A 229 3.10 -7.83 5.15
N ALA A 230 4.12 -7.37 4.42
CA ALA A 230 4.28 -7.62 2.99
C ALA A 230 4.35 -9.12 2.66
N ALA A 231 5.19 -9.88 3.37
CA ALA A 231 5.36 -11.31 3.14
C ALA A 231 4.04 -12.08 3.35
N SER A 232 3.31 -11.74 4.41
CA SER A 232 1.99 -12.33 4.72
C SER A 232 0.91 -11.98 3.69
N ALA A 233 1.07 -10.86 2.97
CA ALA A 233 0.22 -10.46 1.86
C ALA A 233 0.68 -11.05 0.51
N GLY A 234 1.75 -11.86 0.49
CA GLY A 234 2.33 -12.40 -0.74
C GLY A 234 3.06 -11.35 -1.58
N VAL A 235 3.60 -10.31 -0.95
CA VAL A 235 4.35 -9.21 -1.58
C VAL A 235 5.82 -9.30 -1.16
N SER A 236 6.74 -9.23 -2.13
CA SER A 236 8.17 -9.16 -1.81
C SER A 236 8.52 -7.78 -1.27
N LEU A 237 9.37 -7.68 -0.25
CA LEU A 237 9.83 -6.39 0.25
C LEU A 237 11.35 -6.31 0.20
N ALA A 238 11.88 -5.19 -0.26
CA ALA A 238 13.31 -4.93 -0.23
C ALA A 238 13.66 -3.71 0.62
N ILE A 239 14.80 -3.78 1.30
CA ILE A 239 15.44 -2.64 1.95
C ILE A 239 16.65 -2.29 1.10
N ALA A 240 16.72 -1.05 0.62
CA ALA A 240 17.79 -0.58 -0.23
C ALA A 240 18.19 0.86 0.13
N SER A 241 19.42 1.25 -0.21
CA SER A 241 19.86 2.61 0.05
C SER A 241 19.15 3.60 -0.89
N GLY A 242 18.58 4.65 -0.31
CA GLY A 242 18.08 5.81 -1.04
C GLY A 242 19.09 6.95 -1.09
N ARG A 243 20.34 6.79 -0.63
CA ARG A 243 21.35 7.86 -0.63
C ARG A 243 21.98 8.11 -2.00
N ILE A 244 21.80 7.19 -2.93
CA ILE A 244 22.25 7.30 -4.32
C ILE A 244 21.23 8.09 -5.15
N ASP A 245 21.69 8.73 -6.23
CA ASP A 245 20.88 9.67 -7.03
C ASP A 245 19.70 9.01 -7.76
N ARG A 246 19.91 7.77 -8.23
CA ARG A 246 18.92 7.01 -9.01
C ARG A 246 18.70 5.61 -8.45
N PRO A 247 18.12 5.47 -7.25
CA PRO A 247 18.13 4.22 -6.50
C PRO A 247 17.25 3.12 -7.07
N LEU A 248 16.29 3.44 -7.96
CA LEU A 248 15.45 2.43 -8.58
C LEU A 248 16.06 1.91 -9.89
N SER A 249 16.91 2.70 -10.55
CA SER A 249 17.61 2.27 -11.77
C SER A 249 19.04 1.77 -11.50
N THR A 250 19.62 2.09 -10.35
CA THR A 250 20.98 1.64 -10.01
C THR A 250 20.94 0.25 -9.38
N ASP A 251 21.78 -0.67 -9.87
CA ASP A 251 22.00 -1.95 -9.22
C ASP A 251 22.89 -1.72 -7.99
N ALA A 252 22.28 -1.77 -6.81
CA ALA A 252 22.94 -1.52 -5.54
C ALA A 252 22.64 -2.64 -4.55
N ARG A 253 23.45 -2.71 -3.49
CA ARG A 253 23.25 -3.63 -2.38
C ARG A 253 21.86 -3.41 -1.76
N HIS A 254 21.19 -4.52 -1.48
CA HIS A 254 19.87 -4.56 -0.87
C HIS A 254 19.65 -5.90 -0.16
N THR A 255 18.72 -5.91 0.78
CA THR A 255 18.12 -7.15 1.30
C THR A 255 16.73 -7.33 0.72
N ILE A 256 16.41 -8.51 0.19
CA ILE A 256 15.05 -8.87 -0.22
C ILE A 256 14.44 -9.90 0.73
N PHE A 257 13.23 -9.63 1.19
CA PHE A 257 12.38 -10.52 1.96
C PHE A 257 11.40 -11.19 1.00
N LEU A 258 11.45 -12.51 0.94
CA LEU A 258 10.61 -13.27 0.02
C LEU A 258 9.17 -13.38 0.54
N PRO A 259 8.18 -13.39 -0.37
CA PRO A 259 6.78 -13.48 0.01
C PRO A 259 6.40 -14.91 0.41
N GLU A 260 5.35 -15.04 1.22
CA GLU A 260 4.63 -16.31 1.32
C GLU A 260 3.85 -16.58 0.02
N LYS A 261 3.46 -17.83 -0.24
CA LYS A 261 2.66 -18.16 -1.44
C LYS A 261 1.38 -17.31 -1.49
N ARG A 262 1.24 -16.45 -2.51
CA ARG A 262 0.11 -15.51 -2.71
C ARG A 262 -1.28 -16.12 -2.52
N THR A 263 -1.52 -17.32 -3.06
CA THR A 263 -2.81 -18.02 -2.91
C THR A 263 -3.14 -18.36 -1.46
N ARG A 264 -2.13 -18.67 -0.64
CA ARG A 264 -2.29 -18.95 0.78
C ARG A 264 -2.54 -17.67 1.57
N ALA A 265 -1.81 -16.60 1.28
CA ALA A 265 -1.98 -15.27 1.89
C ALA A 265 -3.39 -14.72 1.70
N ARG A 266 -3.87 -14.71 0.45
CA ARG A 266 -5.20 -14.23 0.10
C ARG A 266 -6.32 -15.11 0.65
N LYS A 267 -6.14 -16.45 0.61
CA LYS A 267 -7.03 -17.38 1.31
C LYS A 267 -7.03 -17.12 2.82
N ALA A 268 -5.89 -16.87 3.46
CA ALA A 268 -5.82 -16.61 4.90
C ALA A 268 -6.51 -15.29 5.29
N TRP A 269 -6.37 -14.24 4.48
CA TRP A 269 -7.05 -12.96 4.71
C TRP A 269 -8.57 -13.07 4.55
N LEU A 270 -9.04 -13.74 3.49
CA LEU A 270 -10.48 -13.93 3.25
C LEU A 270 -11.12 -15.02 4.11
N ALA A 271 -10.36 -16.06 4.50
CA ALA A 271 -10.84 -17.22 5.25
C ALA A 271 -10.51 -17.16 6.75
N GLY A 272 -9.87 -16.10 7.24
CA GLY A 272 -9.53 -15.94 8.66
C GLY A 272 -10.79 -15.99 9.54
N ARG A 273 -11.11 -17.17 10.08
CA ARG A 273 -12.18 -17.49 11.07
C ARG A 273 -13.54 -16.82 10.87
N LEU A 274 -13.88 -16.39 9.65
CA LEU A 274 -15.10 -15.63 9.38
C LEU A 274 -16.21 -16.55 8.86
N THR A 275 -17.29 -16.60 9.61
CA THR A 275 -18.58 -17.12 9.14
C THR A 275 -19.12 -16.14 8.10
N ALA A 276 -19.45 -16.62 6.91
CA ALA A 276 -20.11 -15.79 5.89
C ALA A 276 -21.41 -15.21 6.48
N LYS A 277 -21.63 -13.91 6.27
CA LYS A 277 -22.80 -13.18 6.78
C LYS A 277 -24.03 -13.32 5.88
N GLY A 278 -23.81 -13.76 4.64
CA GLY A 278 -24.85 -14.07 3.67
C GLY A 278 -24.31 -14.72 2.41
N SER A 279 -25.14 -14.81 1.38
CA SER A 279 -24.77 -15.36 0.10
C SER A 279 -25.38 -14.60 -1.09
N ILE A 280 -24.70 -14.68 -2.22
CA ILE A 280 -25.15 -14.16 -3.51
C ILE A 280 -25.25 -15.36 -4.47
N THR A 281 -26.44 -15.64 -4.99
CA THR A 281 -26.67 -16.64 -6.03
C THR A 281 -26.40 -16.05 -7.39
N ILE A 282 -25.75 -16.80 -8.27
CA ILE A 282 -25.34 -16.34 -9.59
C ILE A 282 -25.76 -17.33 -10.69
N ASP A 283 -25.86 -16.84 -11.91
CA ASP A 283 -26.12 -17.69 -13.08
C ASP A 283 -24.85 -18.43 -13.57
N ALA A 284 -25.03 -19.30 -14.58
CA ALA A 284 -23.93 -20.07 -15.14
C ALA A 284 -22.87 -19.21 -15.87
N GLY A 285 -23.27 -18.08 -16.47
CA GLY A 285 -22.35 -17.17 -17.16
C GLY A 285 -21.46 -16.42 -16.18
N ALA A 286 -22.03 -15.95 -15.08
CA ALA A 286 -21.30 -15.37 -13.96
C ALA A 286 -20.35 -16.39 -13.32
N ALA A 287 -20.80 -17.63 -13.13
CA ALA A 287 -19.95 -18.69 -12.59
C ALA A 287 -18.72 -18.94 -13.47
N LEU A 288 -18.91 -19.00 -14.79
CA LEU A 288 -17.81 -19.12 -15.75
C LEU A 288 -16.88 -17.90 -15.68
N ALA A 289 -17.42 -16.69 -15.67
CA ALA A 289 -16.63 -15.46 -15.57
C ALA A 289 -15.76 -15.44 -14.30
N LEU A 290 -16.24 -15.94 -13.16
CA LEU A 290 -15.46 -16.06 -11.94
C LEU A 290 -14.31 -17.07 -12.08
N THR A 291 -14.54 -18.21 -12.74
CA THR A 291 -13.48 -19.18 -13.01
C THR A 291 -12.38 -18.63 -13.92
N GLU A 292 -12.72 -17.66 -14.78
CA GLU A 292 -11.76 -16.91 -15.60
C GLU A 292 -11.06 -15.76 -14.85
N GLY A 293 -11.35 -15.57 -13.55
CA GLY A 293 -10.75 -14.52 -12.72
C GLY A 293 -11.35 -13.12 -12.94
N ARG A 294 -12.60 -13.04 -13.43
CA ARG A 294 -13.35 -11.76 -13.52
C ARG A 294 -14.08 -11.46 -12.21
N SER A 295 -14.54 -10.21 -12.08
CA SER A 295 -15.35 -9.77 -10.93
C SER A 295 -16.78 -10.28 -11.04
N LEU A 296 -17.48 -10.42 -9.91
CA LEU A 296 -18.92 -10.66 -9.91
C LEU A 296 -19.66 -9.35 -10.19
N LEU A 297 -20.32 -9.24 -11.33
CA LEU A 297 -21.16 -8.11 -11.70
C LEU A 297 -22.63 -8.38 -11.36
N ALA A 298 -23.41 -7.32 -11.15
CA ALA A 298 -24.82 -7.43 -10.77
C ALA A 298 -25.68 -8.12 -11.83
N ILE A 299 -25.35 -7.93 -13.12
CA ILE A 299 -26.04 -8.56 -14.26
C ILE A 299 -26.12 -10.09 -14.18
N GLY A 300 -25.12 -10.72 -13.54
CA GLY A 300 -25.02 -12.17 -13.42
C GLY A 300 -25.47 -12.72 -12.06
N ALA A 301 -25.96 -11.85 -11.17
CA ALA A 301 -26.46 -12.23 -9.85
C ALA A 301 -27.98 -12.39 -9.89
N THR A 302 -28.48 -13.49 -9.35
CA THR A 302 -29.89 -13.93 -9.42
C THR A 302 -30.59 -13.94 -8.07
N GLY A 303 -29.85 -13.79 -6.97
CA GLY A 303 -30.44 -13.69 -5.64
C GLY A 303 -29.45 -13.26 -4.56
N VAL A 304 -29.96 -12.66 -3.48
CA VAL A 304 -29.21 -12.32 -2.28
C VAL A 304 -29.90 -12.93 -1.07
N ARG A 305 -29.13 -13.51 -0.14
CA ARG A 305 -29.64 -14.06 1.13
C ARG A 305 -28.78 -13.62 2.31
N GLY A 306 -29.42 -13.46 3.47
CA GLY A 306 -28.77 -13.05 4.71
C GLY A 306 -28.73 -11.52 4.89
N MET A 307 -28.21 -11.09 6.03
CA MET A 307 -28.00 -9.68 6.35
C MET A 307 -26.51 -9.43 6.41
N PHE A 308 -26.02 -8.71 5.42
CA PHE A 308 -24.63 -8.31 5.33
C PHE A 308 -24.52 -6.87 4.89
N PHE A 309 -23.41 -6.27 5.27
CA PHE A 309 -23.04 -4.94 4.85
C PHE A 309 -21.84 -5.03 3.90
N ARG A 310 -21.54 -3.92 3.25
CA ARG A 310 -20.30 -3.74 2.52
C ARG A 310 -19.12 -4.14 3.40
N GLY A 311 -18.17 -4.84 2.78
CA GLY A 311 -17.01 -5.40 3.42
C GLY A 311 -17.27 -6.75 4.09
N ASP A 312 -18.49 -7.18 4.33
CA ASP A 312 -18.72 -8.51 4.94
C ASP A 312 -18.36 -9.65 3.98
N LEU A 313 -18.01 -10.79 4.57
CA LEU A 313 -17.75 -12.01 3.81
C LEU A 313 -19.09 -12.59 3.34
N VAL A 314 -19.23 -12.80 2.03
CA VAL A 314 -20.38 -13.49 1.43
C VAL A 314 -19.93 -14.74 0.70
N THR A 315 -20.77 -15.78 0.73
CA THR A 315 -20.61 -16.97 -0.12
C THR A 315 -21.21 -16.70 -1.48
N ILE A 316 -20.53 -17.11 -2.55
CA ILE A 316 -21.04 -17.02 -3.91
C ILE A 316 -21.52 -18.41 -4.33
N GLU A 317 -22.83 -18.52 -4.51
CA GLU A 317 -23.55 -19.76 -4.82
C GLU A 317 -23.75 -19.85 -6.34
N GLY A 318 -23.06 -20.79 -6.97
CA GLY A 318 -23.28 -21.13 -8.37
C GLY A 318 -24.45 -22.12 -8.54
N PRO A 319 -24.76 -22.53 -9.78
CA PRO A 319 -25.85 -23.46 -10.07
C PRO A 319 -25.76 -24.80 -9.33
N ASN A 320 -24.54 -25.25 -8.99
CA ASN A 320 -24.26 -26.53 -8.35
C ASN A 320 -23.85 -26.38 -6.86
N GLY A 321 -24.03 -25.19 -6.27
CA GLY A 321 -23.64 -24.89 -4.89
C GLY A 321 -22.50 -23.87 -4.77
N PRO A 322 -21.86 -23.77 -3.59
CA PRO A 322 -20.86 -22.74 -3.31
C PRO A 322 -19.61 -22.90 -4.19
N ILE A 323 -19.22 -21.86 -4.93
CA ILE A 323 -18.02 -21.89 -5.79
C ILE A 323 -16.93 -20.90 -5.37
N ALA A 324 -17.30 -19.86 -4.62
CA ALA A 324 -16.36 -18.84 -4.18
C ALA A 324 -16.83 -18.17 -2.88
N ARG A 325 -15.91 -17.43 -2.26
CA ARG A 325 -16.21 -16.47 -1.19
C ARG A 325 -15.56 -15.14 -1.53
N GLY A 326 -16.17 -14.04 -1.12
CA GLY A 326 -15.58 -12.73 -1.33
C GLY A 326 -16.19 -11.64 -0.49
N LEU A 327 -15.67 -10.43 -0.66
CA LEU A 327 -16.12 -9.25 0.05
C LEU A 327 -17.24 -8.57 -0.74
N SER A 328 -18.39 -8.36 -0.10
CA SER A 328 -19.44 -7.59 -0.73
C SER A 328 -19.01 -6.12 -0.88
N GLU A 329 -19.19 -5.55 -2.06
CA GLU A 329 -19.03 -4.11 -2.30
C GLU A 329 -20.29 -3.31 -1.95
N TYR A 330 -21.39 -3.99 -1.65
CA TYR A 330 -22.69 -3.39 -1.32
C TYR A 330 -23.27 -3.99 -0.03
N ASP A 331 -24.18 -3.25 0.60
CA ASP A 331 -25.07 -3.81 1.61
C ASP A 331 -26.09 -4.75 0.95
N ALA A 332 -26.66 -5.69 1.70
CA ALA A 332 -27.59 -6.69 1.15
C ALA A 332 -28.80 -6.06 0.44
N ALA A 333 -29.32 -4.94 0.96
CA ALA A 333 -30.45 -4.23 0.37
C ALA A 333 -30.08 -3.63 -1.01
N ASP A 334 -28.93 -2.95 -1.08
CA ASP A 334 -28.44 -2.35 -2.32
C ASP A 334 -28.09 -3.43 -3.35
N ALA A 335 -27.41 -4.50 -2.94
CA ALA A 335 -27.11 -5.64 -3.79
C ALA A 335 -28.38 -6.27 -4.37
N GLN A 336 -29.43 -6.41 -3.55
CA GLN A 336 -30.74 -6.92 -3.97
C GLN A 336 -31.43 -5.99 -4.97
N ALA A 337 -31.32 -4.66 -4.79
CA ALA A 337 -31.94 -3.66 -5.65
C ALA A 337 -31.36 -3.65 -7.08
N ILE A 338 -30.09 -4.03 -7.26
CA ILE A 338 -29.39 -3.98 -8.54
C ILE A 338 -29.21 -5.35 -9.23
N LEU A 339 -29.82 -6.42 -8.70
CA LEU A 339 -29.71 -7.76 -9.31
C LEU A 339 -30.18 -7.78 -10.77
N GLY A 340 -29.40 -8.43 -11.63
CA GLY A 340 -29.71 -8.57 -13.05
C GLY A 340 -29.63 -7.26 -13.84
N THR A 341 -29.08 -6.18 -13.28
CA THR A 341 -29.00 -4.87 -13.94
C THR A 341 -27.62 -4.60 -14.54
N ARG A 342 -27.58 -3.78 -15.60
CA ARG A 342 -26.33 -3.30 -16.20
C ARG A 342 -25.77 -2.15 -15.36
N SER A 343 -24.45 -1.98 -15.36
CA SER A 343 -23.76 -0.96 -14.54
C SER A 343 -24.25 0.47 -14.80
N GLU A 344 -24.69 0.77 -16.03
CA GLU A 344 -25.23 2.07 -16.42
C GLU A 344 -26.58 2.42 -15.76
N ASP A 345 -27.37 1.40 -15.40
CA ASP A 345 -28.70 1.58 -14.80
C ASP A 345 -28.65 1.68 -13.26
N GLN A 346 -27.55 1.21 -12.65
CA GLN A 346 -27.45 1.04 -11.20
C GLN A 346 -27.52 2.36 -10.43
N GLY A 347 -26.97 3.45 -10.99
CA GLY A 347 -26.97 4.74 -10.32
C GLY A 347 -28.37 5.29 -10.04
N ALA A 348 -29.32 5.07 -10.96
CA ALA A 348 -30.71 5.48 -10.80
C ALA A 348 -31.43 4.66 -9.73
N LEU A 349 -31.11 3.37 -9.61
CA LEU A 349 -31.70 2.47 -8.62
C LEU A 349 -31.17 2.71 -7.20
N LEU A 350 -29.89 3.04 -7.09
CA LEU A 350 -29.21 3.25 -5.80
C LEU A 350 -29.35 4.68 -5.27
N GLY A 351 -29.58 5.66 -6.16
CA GLY A 351 -29.55 7.08 -5.80
C GLY A 351 -28.15 7.64 -5.55
N TYR A 352 -27.10 6.87 -5.86
CA TYR A 352 -25.70 7.26 -5.76
C TYR A 352 -24.85 6.55 -6.83
N ALA A 353 -23.61 6.99 -7.03
CA ALA A 353 -22.73 6.42 -8.06
C ALA A 353 -22.41 4.94 -7.78
N PRO A 354 -22.68 4.03 -8.73
CA PRO A 354 -22.47 2.60 -8.51
C PRO A 354 -20.98 2.25 -8.45
N ARG A 355 -20.66 1.18 -7.71
CA ARG A 355 -19.35 0.54 -7.68
C ARG A 355 -19.20 -0.40 -8.86
N ALA A 356 -17.93 -0.67 -9.22
CA ALA A 356 -17.59 -1.45 -10.41
C ALA A 356 -18.07 -2.91 -10.41
N ALA A 357 -18.35 -3.50 -9.24
CA ALA A 357 -18.74 -4.91 -9.10
C ALA A 357 -19.54 -5.14 -7.80
N LEU A 358 -20.30 -6.23 -7.72
CA LEU A 358 -20.87 -6.74 -6.47
C LEU A 358 -19.80 -7.34 -5.56
N VAL A 359 -18.87 -8.10 -6.16
CA VAL A 359 -17.67 -8.61 -5.49
C VAL A 359 -16.52 -8.44 -6.47
N HIS A 360 -15.53 -7.63 -6.10
CA HIS A 360 -14.37 -7.40 -6.96
C HIS A 360 -13.52 -8.66 -7.08
N ARG A 361 -12.96 -8.91 -8.27
CA ARG A 361 -12.11 -10.09 -8.52
C ARG A 361 -10.93 -10.19 -7.59
N ASP A 362 -10.43 -9.07 -7.04
CA ASP A 362 -9.28 -9.02 -6.12
C ASP A 362 -9.67 -9.32 -4.67
N HIS A 363 -10.96 -9.26 -4.37
CA HIS A 363 -11.55 -9.50 -3.06
C HIS A 363 -12.35 -10.81 -3.03
N LEU A 364 -12.04 -11.72 -3.96
CA LEU A 364 -12.73 -12.99 -4.19
C LEU A 364 -11.75 -14.16 -4.14
N VAL A 365 -12.17 -15.31 -3.64
CA VAL A 365 -11.40 -16.55 -3.66
C VAL A 365 -12.32 -17.70 -4.09
N MET A 366 -11.86 -18.48 -5.07
CA MET A 366 -12.50 -19.74 -5.47
C MET A 366 -12.31 -20.80 -4.38
N LEU A 367 -13.35 -21.61 -4.14
CA LEU A 367 -13.37 -22.68 -3.13
C LEU A 367 -12.63 -23.95 -3.59
#